data_AF-A0A971EYI0-F1
#
_entry.id   AF-A0A971EYI0-F1
#
_cell.length_a   1.000
_cell.length_b   1.000
_cell.length_c   1.000
_cell.angle_alpha   90.00
_cell.angle_beta   90.00
_cell.angle_gamma   90.00
#
_symmetry.space_group_name_H-M   'P 1'
#
loop_
_entity.id
_entity.type
_entity.pdbx_description
1 polymer ?
#
loop_
_entity_poly.entity_id
_entity_poly.type
_entity_poly.pdbx_seq_one_letter_code
_entity_poly.pdbx_strand_id
1 'polypeptide(L)'
;MGTEDYIIGICKDIRNKISRQHIYNKKRKRECKMNDDNKTYKTIDEYMLIFPENIRIRLSKVREALKDTLPDAKEKISWNMPTYWDKHNIIHFAAYKNHIGLYPGEEAIIYFADRLKDYKTSKGAIQFQYDEPIPLELISDIAKWCYETGNHH
;
A
#
# COMPACT_ATOMS: atom_id res chain seq x y z
N MET A 1 -26.27 -49.48 -29.34
CA MET A 1 -25.60 -48.52 -30.25
C MET A 1 -26.33 -47.19 -30.12
N GLY A 2 -25.58 -46.10 -29.91
CA GLY A 2 -26.05 -44.71 -29.72
C GLY A 2 -26.46 -44.45 -28.26
N THR A 3 -25.75 -43.77 -27.34
CA THR A 3 -24.86 -42.59 -27.33
C THR A 3 -25.51 -41.24 -27.63
N GLU A 4 -26.71 -40.96 -27.11
CA GLU A 4 -27.28 -39.60 -27.20
C GLU A 4 -27.62 -38.91 -25.86
N ASP A 5 -27.67 -39.61 -24.72
CA ASP A 5 -28.14 -38.97 -23.48
C ASP A 5 -27.06 -38.35 -22.57
N TYR A 6 -25.77 -38.39 -22.94
CA TYR A 6 -24.69 -37.89 -22.07
C TYR A 6 -24.27 -36.43 -22.34
N ILE A 7 -24.74 -35.79 -23.42
CA ILE A 7 -24.24 -34.46 -23.81
C ILE A 7 -25.02 -33.31 -23.16
N ILE A 8 -26.29 -33.51 -22.76
CA ILE A 8 -27.13 -32.43 -22.23
C ILE A 8 -26.83 -32.14 -20.74
N GLY A 9 -26.38 -33.15 -19.96
CA GLY A 9 -26.10 -33.03 -18.53
C GLY A 9 -24.87 -32.17 -18.19
N ILE A 10 -23.83 -32.18 -19.03
CA ILE A 10 -22.59 -31.44 -18.81
C ILE A 10 -22.79 -29.92 -19.03
N CYS A 11 -23.76 -29.53 -19.86
CA CYS A 11 -23.97 -28.14 -20.25
C CYS A 11 -24.53 -27.23 -19.15
N LYS A 12 -25.26 -27.75 -18.15
CA LYS A 12 -25.78 -26.92 -17.04
C LYS A 12 -24.72 -26.63 -15.97
N ASP A 13 -23.85 -27.59 -15.68
CA ASP A 13 -22.84 -27.46 -14.63
C ASP A 13 -21.66 -26.55 -15.02
N ILE A 14 -21.25 -26.59 -16.30
CA ILE A 14 -20.23 -25.65 -16.80
C ILE A 14 -20.75 -24.21 -16.77
N ARG A 15 -22.02 -24.00 -17.13
CA ARG A 15 -22.65 -22.67 -17.13
C ARG A 15 -22.76 -22.08 -15.72
N ASN A 16 -23.00 -22.91 -14.71
CA ASN A 16 -23.02 -22.48 -13.30
C ASN A 16 -21.62 -22.20 -12.73
N LYS A 17 -20.57 -22.91 -13.15
CA LYS A 17 -19.18 -22.60 -12.79
C LYS A 17 -18.67 -21.30 -13.43
N ILE A 18 -18.98 -21.07 -14.71
CA ILE A 18 -18.61 -19.82 -15.40
C ILE A 18 -19.34 -18.63 -14.73
N SER A 19 -20.60 -18.81 -14.33
CA SER A 19 -21.37 -17.77 -13.63
C SER A 19 -20.82 -17.45 -12.23
N ARG A 20 -20.37 -18.46 -11.47
CA ARG A 20 -19.68 -18.24 -10.18
C ARG A 20 -18.31 -17.57 -10.35
N GLN A 21 -17.55 -17.95 -11.37
CA GLN A 21 -16.26 -17.31 -11.68
C GLN A 21 -16.46 -15.85 -12.11
N HIS A 22 -17.52 -15.55 -12.87
CA HIS A 22 -17.84 -14.19 -13.29
C HIS A 22 -18.32 -13.32 -12.11
N ILE A 23 -19.08 -13.87 -11.17
CA ILE A 23 -19.48 -13.19 -9.93
C ILE A 23 -18.28 -12.98 -9.00
N TYR A 24 -17.37 -13.97 -8.89
CA TYR A 24 -16.13 -13.87 -8.12
C TYR A 24 -15.18 -12.81 -8.71
N ASN A 25 -15.02 -12.77 -10.04
CA ASN A 25 -14.22 -11.78 -10.75
C ASN A 25 -14.86 -10.38 -10.76
N LYS A 26 -16.20 -10.27 -10.68
CA LYS A 26 -16.91 -9.00 -10.54
C LYS A 26 -16.86 -8.45 -9.11
N LYS A 27 -16.73 -9.31 -8.08
CA LYS A 27 -16.45 -8.90 -6.69
C LYS A 27 -15.02 -8.38 -6.49
N ARG A 28 -14.01 -8.98 -7.13
CA ARG A 28 -12.62 -8.45 -7.09
C ARG A 28 -12.43 -7.11 -7.82
N LYS A 29 -13.31 -6.73 -8.74
CA LYS A 29 -13.28 -5.40 -9.39
C LYS A 29 -13.78 -4.25 -8.49
N ARG A 30 -14.09 -4.52 -7.21
CA ARG A 30 -14.47 -3.50 -6.21
C ARG A 30 -13.51 -3.40 -5.03
N GLU A 31 -12.34 -4.01 -5.11
CA GLU A 31 -11.29 -3.86 -4.08
C GLU A 31 -10.22 -2.90 -4.58
N CYS A 32 -10.10 -1.78 -3.85
CA CYS A 32 -9.25 -0.62 -4.14
C CYS A 32 -9.60 0.11 -5.44
N LYS A 33 -10.72 0.86 -5.44
CA LYS A 33 -10.85 2.02 -6.33
C LYS A 33 -9.75 3.01 -5.93
N MET A 34 -8.68 3.07 -6.72
CA MET A 34 -7.71 4.14 -6.65
C MET A 34 -8.28 5.37 -7.37
N ASN A 35 -8.21 6.49 -6.67
CA ASN A 35 -8.33 7.87 -7.11
C ASN A 35 -9.72 8.27 -7.66
N ASP A 36 -10.54 8.79 -6.74
CA ASP A 36 -11.50 9.84 -7.10
C ASP A 36 -10.69 11.13 -7.05
N ASP A 37 -10.39 11.71 -8.22
CA ASP A 37 -9.41 12.79 -8.43
C ASP A 37 -9.76 14.12 -7.72
N ASN A 38 -10.81 14.13 -6.88
CA ASN A 38 -11.27 15.28 -6.12
C ASN A 38 -11.51 15.00 -4.63
N LYS A 39 -11.09 13.85 -4.11
CA LYS A 39 -11.24 13.54 -2.68
C LYS A 39 -10.03 14.03 -1.90
N THR A 40 -10.26 15.00 -1.02
CA THR A 40 -9.26 15.50 -0.07
C THR A 40 -9.49 14.88 1.30
N TYR A 41 -8.42 14.38 1.92
CA TYR A 41 -8.47 13.82 3.28
C TYR A 41 -7.96 14.87 4.27
N LYS A 42 -8.64 15.03 5.41
CA LYS A 42 -8.19 15.96 6.45
C LYS A 42 -7.22 15.29 7.42
N THR A 43 -7.38 13.99 7.65
CA THR A 43 -6.56 13.22 8.60
C THR A 43 -6.09 11.88 8.02
N ILE A 44 -5.05 11.31 8.62
CA ILE A 44 -4.55 9.97 8.29
C ILE A 44 -5.62 8.91 8.57
N ASP A 45 -6.43 9.08 9.62
CA ASP A 45 -7.52 8.16 9.94
C ASP A 45 -8.57 8.11 8.82
N GLU A 46 -9.00 9.29 8.31
CA GLU A 46 -9.92 9.38 7.17
C GLU A 46 -9.35 8.70 5.92
N TYR A 47 -8.05 8.87 5.67
CA TYR A 47 -7.35 8.20 4.58
C TYR A 47 -7.35 6.67 4.77
N MET A 48 -7.09 6.16 5.97
CA MET A 48 -7.04 4.72 6.21
C MET A 48 -8.42 4.06 6.09
N LEU A 49 -9.51 4.76 6.47
CA LEU A 49 -10.87 4.20 6.44
C LEU A 49 -11.38 3.82 5.03
N ILE A 50 -10.78 4.36 3.96
CA ILE A 50 -11.17 4.01 2.59
C ILE A 50 -10.57 2.68 2.09
N PHE A 51 -9.60 2.12 2.82
CA PHE A 51 -8.95 0.86 2.46
C PHE A 51 -9.61 -0.34 3.15
N PRO A 52 -9.55 -1.54 2.54
CA PRO A 52 -10.00 -2.76 3.18
C PRO A 52 -9.15 -3.10 4.41
N GLU A 53 -9.71 -3.88 5.33
CA GLU A 53 -9.12 -4.16 6.64
C GLU A 53 -7.69 -4.69 6.59
N ASN A 54 -7.40 -5.59 5.65
CA ASN A 54 -6.05 -6.14 5.47
C ASN A 54 -5.00 -5.07 5.13
N ILE A 55 -5.37 -4.03 4.37
CA ILE A 55 -4.48 -2.91 4.05
C ILE A 55 -4.42 -1.94 5.22
N ARG A 56 -5.54 -1.68 5.91
CA ARG A 56 -5.56 -0.82 7.12
C ARG A 56 -4.61 -1.33 8.18
N ILE A 57 -4.62 -2.63 8.49
CA ILE A 57 -3.71 -3.24 9.47
C ILE A 57 -2.25 -2.97 9.10
N ARG A 58 -1.92 -3.09 7.81
CA ARG A 58 -0.55 -2.83 7.32
C ARG A 58 -0.17 -1.35 7.44
N LEU A 59 -1.06 -0.45 7.05
CA LEU A 59 -0.87 1.00 7.21
C LEU A 59 -0.75 1.39 8.68
N SER A 60 -1.54 0.79 9.58
CA SER A 60 -1.45 1.02 11.03
C SER A 60 -0.07 0.67 11.54
N LYS A 61 0.48 -0.49 11.16
CA LYS A 61 1.83 -0.90 11.58
C LYS A 61 2.91 0.09 11.11
N VAL A 62 2.80 0.58 9.87
CA VAL A 62 3.73 1.60 9.35
C VAL A 62 3.59 2.91 10.14
N ARG A 63 2.36 3.37 10.39
CA ARG A 63 2.08 4.57 11.17
C ARG A 63 2.61 4.45 12.61
N GLU A 64 2.37 3.32 13.27
CA GLU A 64 2.87 3.04 14.62
C GLU A 64 4.40 3.10 14.66
N ALA A 65 5.08 2.39 13.74
CA ALA A 65 6.54 2.41 13.66
C ALA A 65 7.09 3.84 13.45
N LEU A 66 6.45 4.63 12.58
CA LEU A 66 6.84 6.02 12.34
C LEU A 66 6.57 6.91 13.54
N LYS A 67 5.44 6.74 14.22
CA LYS A 67 5.08 7.53 15.42
C LYS A 67 6.00 7.25 16.60
N ASP A 68 6.35 5.98 16.81
CA ASP A 68 7.29 5.59 17.88
C ASP A 68 8.70 6.11 17.60
N THR A 69 9.09 6.17 16.33
CA THR A 69 10.40 6.67 15.90
C THR A 69 10.48 8.20 15.91
N LEU A 70 9.38 8.87 15.56
CA LEU A 70 9.30 10.32 15.39
C LEU A 70 8.24 10.92 16.33
N PRO A 71 8.43 10.85 17.67
CA PRO A 71 7.42 11.30 18.63
C PRO A 71 7.11 12.80 18.55
N ASP A 72 8.07 13.60 18.08
CA ASP A 72 7.93 15.06 17.94
C ASP A 72 7.33 15.48 16.58
N ALA A 73 7.29 14.56 15.60
CA ALA A 73 6.75 14.85 14.28
C ALA A 73 5.22 14.88 14.30
N LYS A 74 4.64 15.84 13.57
CA LYS A 74 3.19 15.95 13.40
C LYS A 74 2.73 15.15 12.20
N GLU A 75 1.58 14.52 12.38
CA GLU A 75 0.85 13.84 11.31
C GLU A 75 0.04 14.86 10.50
N LYS A 76 0.17 14.83 9.17
CA LYS A 76 -0.69 15.60 8.25
C LYS A 76 -0.99 14.82 6.98
N ILE A 77 -1.93 15.34 6.20
CA ILE A 77 -2.11 14.92 4.80
C ILE A 77 -1.43 15.94 3.89
N SER A 78 -0.61 15.47 2.95
CA SER A 78 -0.04 16.30 1.88
C SER A 78 -0.06 15.50 0.59
N TRP A 79 -0.49 16.13 -0.51
CA TRP A 79 -0.75 15.46 -1.78
C TRP A 79 -1.64 14.21 -1.65
N ASN A 80 -2.65 14.25 -0.77
CA ASN A 80 -3.53 13.12 -0.44
C ASN A 80 -2.80 11.88 0.13
N MET A 81 -1.62 12.08 0.72
CA MET A 81 -0.85 11.03 1.37
C MET A 81 -0.61 11.37 2.85
N PRO A 82 -0.73 10.36 3.73
CA PRO A 82 -0.15 10.42 5.07
C PRO A 82 1.30 10.88 5.06
N THR A 83 1.58 11.90 5.88
CA THR A 83 2.88 12.58 5.93
C THR A 83 3.26 12.87 7.37
N TYR A 84 4.50 12.56 7.73
CA TYR A 84 5.11 13.04 8.97
C TYR A 84 5.90 14.32 8.68
N TRP A 85 5.69 15.32 9.53
CA TRP A 85 6.14 16.69 9.31
C TRP A 85 6.62 17.34 10.60
N ASP A 86 7.74 18.03 10.53
CA ASP A 86 8.16 19.02 11.52
C ASP A 86 8.47 20.34 10.78
N LYS A 87 9.64 20.97 10.91
CA LYS A 87 9.95 22.19 10.13
C LYS A 87 9.88 21.96 8.60
N HIS A 88 10.00 20.71 8.18
CA HIS A 88 9.91 20.24 6.80
C HIS A 88 9.17 18.89 6.73
N ASN A 89 8.84 18.43 5.51
CA ASN A 89 8.28 17.09 5.32
C ASN A 89 9.37 16.05 5.53
N ILE A 90 9.18 15.13 6.47
CA ILE A 90 10.20 14.13 6.81
C ILE A 90 10.04 12.90 5.92
N ILE A 91 8.82 12.35 5.90
CA ILE A 91 8.53 11.13 5.16
C ILE A 91 7.04 11.02 4.83
N HIS A 92 6.74 10.47 3.66
CA HIS A 92 5.37 10.18 3.23
C HIS A 92 5.17 8.68 3.03
N PHE A 93 3.94 8.22 3.18
CA PHE A 93 3.57 6.86 2.82
C PHE A 93 2.18 6.80 2.21
N ALA A 94 1.95 5.84 1.31
CA ALA A 94 0.66 5.64 0.67
C ALA A 94 0.41 4.17 0.32
N ALA A 95 -0.84 3.73 0.42
CA ALA A 95 -1.25 2.41 -0.05
C ALA A 95 -1.62 2.44 -1.54
N TYR A 96 -1.07 1.48 -2.28
CA TYR A 96 -1.42 1.18 -3.66
C TYR A 96 -2.07 -0.20 -3.75
N LYS A 97 -2.50 -0.56 -4.97
CA LYS A 97 -3.19 -1.83 -5.24
C LYS A 97 -2.41 -3.06 -4.78
N ASN A 98 -1.08 -3.07 -4.93
CA ASN A 98 -0.24 -4.25 -4.71
C ASN A 98 0.85 -4.03 -3.63
N HIS A 99 1.07 -2.79 -3.19
CA HIS A 99 2.18 -2.44 -2.30
C HIS A 99 1.85 -1.22 -1.46
N ILE A 100 2.64 -0.98 -0.41
CA ILE A 100 2.75 0.33 0.25
C ILE A 100 3.98 1.04 -0.32
N GLY A 101 3.79 2.29 -0.73
CA GLY A 101 4.87 3.18 -1.14
C GLY A 101 5.35 3.99 0.06
N LEU A 102 6.67 4.08 0.23
CA LEU A 102 7.34 4.99 1.17
C LEU A 102 8.17 5.99 0.37
N TYR A 103 8.12 7.27 0.77
CA TYR A 103 8.74 8.38 0.05
C TYR A 103 9.65 9.18 0.99
N PRO A 104 10.90 8.75 1.17
CA PRO A 104 11.88 9.42 2.04
C PRO A 104 12.77 10.45 1.32
N GLY A 105 12.67 10.59 0.00
CA GLY A 105 13.57 11.43 -0.82
C GLY A 105 14.73 10.65 -1.45
N GLU A 106 15.45 11.27 -2.39
CA GLU A 106 16.54 10.63 -3.15
C GLU A 106 17.73 10.24 -2.29
N GLU A 107 18.16 11.11 -1.38
CA GLU A 107 19.35 10.86 -0.57
C GLU A 107 19.17 9.68 0.37
N ALA A 108 17.96 9.47 0.87
CA ALA A 108 17.63 8.30 1.68
C ALA A 108 17.77 7.01 0.86
N ILE A 109 17.31 6.99 -0.39
CA ILE A 109 17.47 5.81 -1.26
C ILE A 109 18.95 5.49 -1.48
N ILE A 110 19.77 6.53 -1.69
CA ILE A 110 21.22 6.38 -1.88
C ILE A 110 21.88 5.86 -0.60
N TYR A 111 21.56 6.45 0.56
CA TYR A 111 22.15 6.06 1.84
C TYR A 111 21.79 4.62 2.24
N PHE A 112 20.55 4.20 2.00
CA PHE A 112 20.05 2.86 2.34
C PHE A 112 20.17 1.84 1.20
N ALA A 113 20.86 2.17 0.10
CA ALA A 113 20.91 1.35 -1.12
C ALA A 113 21.25 -0.12 -0.86
N ASP A 114 22.20 -0.39 0.03
CA ASP A 114 22.60 -1.76 0.37
C ASP A 114 21.50 -2.58 1.05
N ARG A 115 20.67 -1.94 1.88
CA ARG A 115 19.52 -2.56 2.57
C ARG A 115 18.28 -2.62 1.68
N LEU A 116 18.28 -1.91 0.56
CA LEU A 116 17.15 -1.80 -0.36
C LEU A 116 17.25 -2.74 -1.56
N LYS A 117 18.31 -3.56 -1.67
CA LYS A 117 18.58 -4.44 -2.82
C LYS A 117 17.45 -5.41 -3.17
N ASP A 118 16.74 -5.89 -2.15
CA ASP A 118 15.65 -6.85 -2.32
C ASP A 118 14.29 -6.15 -2.57
N TYR A 119 14.23 -4.82 -2.47
CA TYR A 119 13.01 -4.05 -2.65
C TYR A 119 12.99 -3.33 -3.98
N LYS A 120 11.78 -3.14 -4.52
CA LYS A 120 11.60 -2.31 -5.70
C LYS A 120 11.67 -0.83 -5.29
N THR A 121 12.66 -0.13 -5.82
CA THR A 121 12.87 1.30 -5.57
C THR A 121 12.78 2.12 -6.86
N SER A 122 12.59 3.42 -6.69
CA SER A 122 12.81 4.45 -7.71
C SER A 122 13.59 5.61 -7.09
N LYS A 123 13.73 6.71 -7.83
CA LYS A 123 14.55 7.86 -7.43
C LYS A 123 14.33 8.32 -5.99
N GLY A 124 13.10 8.33 -5.49
CA GLY A 124 12.78 8.75 -4.12
C GLY A 124 11.64 7.94 -3.49
N ALA A 125 11.45 6.70 -3.93
CA ALA A 125 10.36 5.85 -3.48
C ALA A 125 10.80 4.40 -3.28
N ILE A 126 10.20 3.75 -2.29
CA ILE A 126 10.37 2.33 -1.97
C ILE A 126 9.00 1.66 -2.02
N GLN A 127 8.89 0.49 -2.66
CA GLN A 127 7.65 -0.27 -2.75
C GLN A 127 7.74 -1.55 -1.92
N PHE A 128 6.98 -1.61 -0.82
CA PHE A 128 6.83 -2.79 0.02
C PHE A 128 5.62 -3.62 -0.44
N GLN A 129 5.87 -4.77 -1.07
CA GLN A 129 4.80 -5.61 -1.62
C GLN A 129 3.93 -6.23 -0.52
N TYR A 130 2.67 -6.54 -0.85
CA TYR A 130 1.73 -7.13 0.11
C TYR A 130 1.91 -8.62 0.36
N ASP A 131 2.65 -9.34 -0.47
CA ASP A 131 2.99 -10.75 -0.27
C ASP A 131 4.18 -10.96 0.69
N GLU A 132 4.96 -9.90 0.95
CA GLU A 132 6.10 -9.92 1.85
C GLU A 132 5.77 -9.31 3.23
N PRO A 133 6.52 -9.68 4.29
CA PRO A 133 6.44 -9.01 5.57
C PRO A 133 6.89 -7.55 5.45
N ILE A 134 6.21 -6.64 6.17
CA ILE A 134 6.60 -5.23 6.19
C ILE A 134 7.89 -5.08 7.02
N PRO A 135 8.98 -4.53 6.48
CA PRO A 135 10.23 -4.35 7.20
C PRO A 135 10.16 -3.11 8.11
N LEU A 136 9.43 -3.23 9.22
CA LEU A 136 9.18 -2.09 10.13
C LEU A 136 10.46 -1.44 10.65
N GLU A 137 11.48 -2.24 10.97
CA GLU A 137 12.80 -1.74 11.41
C GLU A 137 13.47 -0.86 10.35
N LEU A 138 13.45 -1.29 9.08
CA LEU A 138 14.00 -0.49 7.98
C LEU A 138 13.24 0.82 7.79
N ILE A 139 11.91 0.79 7.93
CA ILE A 139 11.07 2.00 7.84
C ILE A 139 11.43 2.99 8.95
N SER A 140 11.56 2.51 10.19
CA SER A 140 12.00 3.31 11.33
C SER A 140 13.38 3.93 11.10
N ASP A 141 14.36 3.13 10.66
CA ASP A 141 15.72 3.64 10.42
C ASP A 141 15.76 4.74 9.36
N ILE A 142 15.02 4.55 8.26
CA ILE A 142 14.91 5.56 7.20
C ILE A 142 14.27 6.83 7.75
N ALA A 143 13.15 6.72 8.46
CA ALA A 143 12.43 7.86 8.99
C ALA A 143 13.27 8.67 9.99
N LYS A 144 13.99 7.96 10.87
CA LYS A 144 14.93 8.57 11.81
C LYS A 144 16.05 9.32 11.09
N TRP A 145 16.67 8.67 10.10
CA TRP A 145 17.74 9.29 9.32
C TRP A 145 17.27 10.55 8.57
N CYS A 146 16.08 10.51 7.96
CA CYS A 146 15.47 11.69 7.31
C CYS A 146 15.25 12.83 8.30
N TYR A 147 14.76 12.52 9.51
CA TYR A 147 14.54 13.52 10.55
C TYR A 147 15.85 14.15 11.05
N GLU A 148 16.88 13.34 11.29
CA GLU A 148 18.17 13.80 11.81
C GLU A 148 18.98 14.61 10.78
N THR A 149 18.94 14.21 9.52
CA THR A 149 19.73 14.86 8.45
C THR A 149 19.01 16.03 7.80
N GLY A 150 17.68 16.06 7.86
CA GLY A 150 16.86 17.00 7.10
C GLY A 150 16.94 16.77 5.58
N ASN A 151 17.52 15.65 5.12
CA ASN A 151 17.57 15.28 3.72
C ASN A 151 16.29 14.52 3.36
N HIS A 152 15.42 15.18 2.60
CA HIS A 152 14.07 14.72 2.28
C HIS A 152 13.69 14.97 0.81
N HIS A 153 14.68 15.27 -0.05
CA HIS A 153 14.47 15.75 -1.43
C HIS A 153 15.14 14.87 -2.48
#